data_AF-A0A2N2DMB5-F1
#
_entry.id   AF-A0A2N2DMB5-F1
#
_cell.length_a   1.000
_cell.length_b   1.000
_cell.length_c   1.000
_cell.angle_alpha   90.00
_cell.angle_beta   90.00
_cell.angle_gamma   90.00
#
_symmetry.space_group_name_H-M   'P 1'
#
loop_
_entity.id
_entity.type
_entity.pdbx_description
1 polymer ?
#
loop_
_entity_poly.entity_id
_entity_poly.type
_entity_poly.pdbx_seq_one_letter_code
_entity_poly.pdbx_strand_id
1 'polypeptide(L)'
;LGYLFLTIFLITLTVLFLRKLEKSWFGLAMGGIRNNEGAAGSIGIDIKKFKVVAFILGTAIAGIAGCVYAHYMTFISSVDFAFITSITILSMDMVGGSGTIRGPIMGAIVLGLAPEVFRFAMNYRMLIYGALLIFTMRFQPKGLLGERSLLWTNINKLFKKTYSNKETESGIKNGNS
;
A
#
# COMPACT_ATOMS: atom_id res chain seq x y z
N LEU A 1 -17.80 -8.64 16.88
CA LEU A 1 -17.75 -7.17 16.68
C LEU A 1 -16.48 -6.53 17.26
N GLY A 2 -16.12 -6.80 18.54
CA GLY A 2 -14.93 -6.20 19.16
C GLY A 2 -13.60 -6.46 18.42
N TYR A 3 -13.43 -7.66 17.86
CA TYR A 3 -12.25 -7.98 17.05
C TYR A 3 -12.10 -7.10 15.80
N LEU A 4 -13.20 -6.80 15.08
CA LEU A 4 -13.16 -5.91 13.91
C LEU A 4 -12.72 -4.50 14.28
N PHE A 5 -13.19 -3.97 15.41
CA PHE A 5 -12.75 -2.67 15.92
C PHE A 5 -11.26 -2.69 16.28
N LEU A 6 -10.77 -3.77 16.88
CA LEU A 6 -9.35 -3.94 17.20
C LEU A 6 -8.49 -3.97 15.93
N THR A 7 -8.88 -4.73 14.91
CA THR A 7 -8.16 -4.80 13.63
C THR A 7 -8.14 -3.45 12.92
N ILE A 8 -9.28 -2.75 12.86
CA ILE A 8 -9.35 -1.41 12.25
C ILE A 8 -8.51 -0.40 13.02
N PHE A 9 -8.55 -0.44 14.36
CA PHE A 9 -7.73 0.40 15.21
C PHE A 9 -6.23 0.17 14.95
N LEU A 10 -5.83 -1.09 14.87
CA LEU A 10 -4.44 -1.48 14.62
C LEU A 10 -3.97 -1.08 13.22
N ILE A 11 -4.78 -1.30 12.19
CA ILE A 11 -4.50 -0.82 10.82
C ILE A 11 -4.34 0.71 10.81
N THR A 12 -5.26 1.43 11.46
CA THR A 12 -5.21 2.90 11.54
C THR A 12 -3.94 3.37 12.24
N LEU A 13 -3.58 2.73 13.36
CA LEU A 13 -2.36 3.03 14.11
C LEU A 13 -1.11 2.78 13.27
N THR A 14 -1.02 1.64 12.57
CA THR A 14 0.09 1.32 11.66
C THR A 14 0.20 2.36 10.53
N VAL A 15 -0.91 2.74 9.91
CA VAL A 15 -0.92 3.76 8.85
C VAL A 15 -0.46 5.11 9.37
N LEU A 16 -0.93 5.55 10.54
CA LEU A 16 -0.49 6.80 11.16
C LEU A 16 0.99 6.77 11.52
N PHE A 17 1.46 5.65 12.07
CA PHE A 17 2.86 5.43 12.41
C PHE A 17 3.75 5.53 11.15
N LEU A 18 3.39 4.84 10.06
CA LEU A 18 4.10 4.93 8.78
C LEU A 18 4.15 6.35 8.23
N ARG A 19 3.03 7.07 8.27
CA ARG A 19 2.98 8.46 7.77
C ARG A 19 3.84 9.41 8.60
N LYS A 20 3.91 9.19 9.92
CA LYS A 20 4.78 9.97 10.80
C LYS A 20 6.26 9.62 10.58
N LEU A 21 6.56 8.33 10.34
CA LEU A 21 7.91 7.86 10.02
C LEU A 21 8.41 8.43 8.69
N GLU A 22 7.55 8.44 7.67
CA GLU A 22 7.86 8.95 6.33
C GLU A 22 8.16 10.46 6.35
N LYS A 23 7.41 11.24 7.14
CA LYS A 23 7.66 12.67 7.34
C LYS A 23 8.88 12.98 8.22
N SER A 24 9.40 11.99 8.95
CA SER A 24 10.57 12.16 9.79
C SER A 24 11.86 12.20 8.97
N TRP A 25 12.94 12.68 9.57
CA TRP A 25 14.28 12.68 8.99
C TRP A 25 14.70 11.27 8.49
N PHE A 26 14.28 10.23 9.22
CA PHE A 26 14.55 8.84 8.86
C PHE A 26 13.91 8.44 7.50
N GLY A 27 12.66 8.86 7.25
CA GLY A 27 11.96 8.60 5.98
C GLY A 27 12.62 9.31 4.80
N LEU A 28 13.01 10.58 4.99
CA LEU A 28 13.72 11.38 3.98
C LEU A 28 15.10 10.78 3.63
N ALA A 29 15.84 10.32 4.64
CA ALA A 29 17.15 9.67 4.44
C ALA A 29 17.01 8.36 3.63
N MET A 30 16.02 7.53 3.92
CA MET A 30 15.73 6.32 3.13
C MET A 30 15.33 6.65 1.69
N GLY A 31 14.56 7.74 1.49
CA GLY A 31 14.23 8.24 0.16
C GLY A 31 15.45 8.65 -0.66
N GLY A 32 16.46 9.25 -0.02
CA GLY A 32 17.74 9.59 -0.64
C GLY A 32 18.54 8.35 -1.06
N ILE A 33 18.61 7.33 -0.20
CA ILE A 33 19.28 6.05 -0.50
C ILE A 33 18.60 5.37 -1.70
N ARG A 34 17.26 5.40 -1.80
CA ARG A 34 16.49 4.83 -2.92
C ARG A 34 16.87 5.45 -4.28
N ASN A 35 17.26 6.72 -4.32
CA ASN A 35 17.60 7.38 -5.57
C ASN A 35 19.01 7.05 -6.04
N ASN A 36 20.00 7.08 -5.15
CA ASN A 36 21.38 6.70 -5.48
C ASN A 36 22.14 6.29 -4.22
N GLU A 37 22.31 4.98 -4.04
CA GLU A 37 23.05 4.42 -2.90
C GLU A 37 24.51 4.90 -2.89
N GLY A 38 25.17 4.97 -4.05
CA GLY A 38 26.56 5.40 -4.16
C GLY A 38 26.76 6.84 -3.70
N ALA A 39 25.89 7.76 -4.13
CA ALA A 39 25.94 9.16 -3.70
C ALA A 39 25.61 9.34 -2.21
N ALA A 40 24.65 8.56 -1.68
CA ALA A 40 24.32 8.58 -0.26
C ALA A 40 25.50 8.11 0.62
N GLY A 41 26.28 7.13 0.14
CA GLY A 41 27.50 6.69 0.82
C GLY A 41 28.59 7.76 0.86
N SER A 42 28.73 8.55 -0.22
CA SER A 42 29.73 9.62 -0.31
C SER A 42 29.48 10.80 0.64
N ILE A 43 28.21 11.07 1.01
CA ILE A 43 27.83 12.11 1.98
C ILE A 43 27.87 11.62 3.44
N GLY A 44 28.44 10.44 3.71
CA GLY A 44 28.65 9.91 5.06
C GLY A 44 27.45 9.19 5.67
N ILE A 45 26.41 8.87 4.89
CA ILE A 45 25.27 8.07 5.37
C ILE A 45 25.64 6.59 5.37
N ASP A 46 25.51 5.93 6.52
CA ASP A 46 25.71 4.48 6.63
C ASP A 46 24.51 3.70 6.06
N ILE A 47 24.60 3.40 4.76
CA ILE A 47 23.56 2.68 4.00
C ILE A 47 23.19 1.35 4.67
N LYS A 48 24.16 0.64 5.25
CA LYS A 48 23.95 -0.68 5.84
C LYS A 48 23.05 -0.59 7.06
N LYS A 49 23.30 0.38 7.95
CA LYS A 49 22.45 0.61 9.13
C LYS A 49 21.01 0.96 8.74
N PHE A 50 20.83 1.85 7.75
CA PHE A 50 19.49 2.22 7.30
C PHE A 50 18.73 1.05 6.68
N LYS A 51 19.38 0.17 5.91
CA LYS A 51 18.74 -1.05 5.37
C LYS A 51 18.31 -2.02 6.48
N VAL A 52 19.16 -2.22 7.49
CA VAL A 52 18.83 -3.09 8.64
C VAL A 52 17.65 -2.52 9.42
N VAL A 53 17.63 -1.22 9.72
CA VAL A 53 16.50 -0.60 10.43
C VAL A 53 15.21 -0.67 9.61
N ALA A 54 15.27 -0.46 8.29
CA ALA A 54 14.10 -0.60 7.43
C ALA A 54 13.53 -2.03 7.45
N PHE A 55 14.41 -3.04 7.43
CA PHE A 55 14.02 -4.44 7.54
C PHE A 55 13.38 -4.78 8.90
N ILE A 56 13.97 -4.28 9.99
CA ILE A 56 13.44 -4.48 11.35
C ILE A 56 12.04 -3.85 11.47
N LEU A 57 11.86 -2.61 11.01
CA LEU A 57 10.57 -1.93 11.04
C LEU A 57 9.50 -2.66 10.22
N GLY A 58 9.85 -3.11 9.02
CA GLY A 58 8.93 -3.89 8.16
C GLY A 58 8.54 -5.22 8.81
N THR A 59 9.50 -5.95 9.35
CA THR A 59 9.28 -7.24 10.01
C THR A 59 8.48 -7.09 11.31
N ALA A 60 8.72 -6.04 12.08
CA ALA A 60 7.95 -5.76 13.29
C ALA A 60 6.46 -5.55 12.98
N ILE A 61 6.14 -4.79 11.93
CA ILE A 61 4.76 -4.56 11.49
C ILE A 61 4.14 -5.84 10.94
N ALA A 62 4.89 -6.59 10.12
CA ALA A 62 4.44 -7.88 9.61
C ALA A 62 4.17 -8.90 10.73
N GLY A 63 4.99 -8.91 11.78
CA GLY A 63 4.81 -9.74 12.97
C GLY A 63 3.53 -9.39 13.74
N ILE A 64 3.28 -8.10 13.97
CA ILE A 64 2.03 -7.64 14.61
C ILE A 64 0.81 -8.06 13.77
N ALA A 65 0.86 -7.88 12.45
CA ALA A 65 -0.21 -8.32 11.55
C ALA A 65 -0.42 -9.85 11.61
N GLY A 66 0.67 -10.63 11.65
CA GLY A 66 0.62 -12.09 11.79
C GLY A 66 0.05 -12.56 13.12
N CYS A 67 0.39 -11.93 14.24
CA CYS A 67 -0.20 -12.23 15.55
C CYS A 67 -1.71 -12.01 15.56
N VAL A 68 -2.17 -10.91 14.98
CA VAL A 68 -3.60 -10.58 14.85
C VAL A 68 -4.30 -11.62 13.96
N TYR A 69 -3.67 -12.04 12.86
CA TYR A 69 -4.19 -13.07 11.96
C TYR A 69 -4.28 -14.46 12.64
N ALA A 70 -3.24 -14.87 13.37
CA ALA A 70 -3.23 -16.13 14.12
C ALA A 70 -4.34 -16.18 15.18
N HIS A 71 -4.56 -15.07 15.88
CA HIS A 71 -5.64 -14.96 16.87
C HIS A 71 -7.04 -15.03 16.22
N TYR A 72 -7.19 -14.61 14.96
CA TYR A 72 -8.46 -14.71 14.24
C TYR A 72 -8.77 -16.13 13.78
N MET A 73 -7.79 -16.79 13.17
CA MET A 73 -8.01 -18.11 12.59
C MET A 73 -8.19 -19.17 13.69
N THR A 74 -7.61 -19.00 14.89
CA THR A 74 -7.64 -19.93 16.05
C THR A 74 -7.16 -21.37 15.80
N PHE A 75 -7.12 -21.77 14.53
CA PHE A 75 -6.65 -23.02 13.99
C PHE A 75 -5.77 -22.70 12.79
N ILE A 76 -4.51 -23.09 12.85
CA ILE A 76 -3.53 -22.81 11.80
C ILE A 76 -3.28 -24.10 11.03
N SER A 77 -3.67 -24.12 9.75
CA SER A 77 -3.32 -25.21 8.84
C SER A 77 -2.09 -24.83 8.01
N SER A 78 -1.29 -25.82 7.62
CA SER A 78 -0.15 -25.61 6.70
C SER A 78 -0.59 -25.10 5.33
N VAL A 79 -1.86 -25.30 4.96
CA VAL A 79 -2.46 -24.81 3.73
C VAL A 79 -2.60 -23.28 3.72
N ASP A 80 -2.85 -22.65 4.87
CA ASP A 80 -3.03 -21.20 4.95
C ASP A 80 -1.72 -20.44 4.72
N PHE A 81 -0.57 -21.07 5.00
CA PHE A 81 0.77 -20.53 4.78
C PHE A 81 1.45 -21.11 3.54
N ALA A 82 0.67 -21.72 2.64
CA ALA A 82 1.20 -22.26 1.39
C ALA A 82 1.73 -21.14 0.46
N PHE A 83 2.58 -21.53 -0.48
CA PHE A 83 3.19 -20.62 -1.47
C PHE A 83 2.14 -19.81 -2.26
N ILE A 84 0.98 -20.42 -2.53
CA ILE A 84 -0.13 -19.75 -3.21
C ILE A 84 -0.65 -18.54 -2.43
N THR A 85 -0.73 -18.61 -1.10
CA THR A 85 -1.16 -17.51 -0.24
C THR A 85 -0.15 -16.37 -0.27
N SER A 86 1.14 -16.67 -0.20
CA SER A 86 2.22 -15.66 -0.28
C SER A 86 2.20 -14.92 -1.62
N ILE A 87 2.05 -15.64 -2.73
CA ILE A 87 1.90 -15.02 -4.06
C ILE A 87 0.65 -14.14 -4.10
N THR A 88 -0.46 -14.61 -3.53
CA THR A 88 -1.72 -13.88 -3.51
C THR A 88 -1.58 -12.55 -2.77
N ILE A 89 -0.97 -12.55 -1.58
CA ILE A 89 -0.72 -11.34 -0.79
C ILE A 89 0.22 -10.39 -1.54
N LEU A 90 1.29 -10.90 -2.14
CA LEU A 90 2.21 -10.10 -2.97
C LEU A 90 1.48 -9.50 -4.17
N SER A 91 0.57 -10.26 -4.77
CA SER A 91 -0.20 -9.81 -5.93
C SER A 91 -1.19 -8.71 -5.56
N MET A 92 -1.82 -8.78 -4.38
CA MET A 92 -2.65 -7.67 -3.86
C MET A 92 -1.85 -6.37 -3.73
N ASP A 93 -0.61 -6.45 -3.23
CA ASP A 93 0.30 -5.29 -3.16
C ASP A 93 0.68 -4.77 -4.55
N MET A 94 1.06 -5.66 -5.47
CA MET A 94 1.43 -5.31 -6.84
C MET A 94 0.27 -4.67 -7.62
N VAL A 95 -0.94 -5.20 -7.51
CA VAL A 95 -2.14 -4.67 -8.16
C VAL A 95 -2.54 -3.32 -7.55
N GLY A 96 -2.38 -3.20 -6.24
CA GLY A 96 -2.58 -1.94 -5.52
C GLY A 96 -1.62 -0.83 -5.95
N GLY A 97 -0.36 -1.18 -6.18
CA GLY A 97 0.73 -0.29 -6.56
C GLY A 97 1.71 -0.05 -5.41
N SER A 98 3.01 -0.24 -5.70
CA SER A 98 4.10 0.00 -4.77
C SER A 98 4.43 1.51 -4.70
N GLY A 99 4.51 2.04 -3.49
CA GLY A 99 4.88 3.45 -3.24
C GLY A 99 3.81 4.30 -2.53
N THR A 100 2.58 3.80 -2.36
CA THR A 100 1.57 4.51 -1.55
C THR A 100 0.79 3.56 -0.65
N ILE A 101 0.58 3.97 0.60
CA ILE A 101 -0.17 3.20 1.62
C ILE A 101 -1.61 2.86 1.16
N ARG A 102 -2.19 3.65 0.26
CA ARG A 102 -3.55 3.44 -0.28
C ARG A 102 -3.63 2.36 -1.36
N GLY A 103 -2.51 2.07 -2.03
CA GLY A 103 -2.44 1.06 -3.10
C GLY A 103 -2.83 -0.33 -2.60
N PRO A 104 -2.11 -0.89 -1.61
CA PRO A 104 -2.36 -2.25 -1.11
C PRO A 104 -3.78 -2.46 -0.59
N ILE A 105 -4.37 -1.42 0.03
CA ILE A 105 -5.77 -1.44 0.50
C ILE A 105 -6.73 -1.65 -0.67
N MET A 106 -6.56 -0.89 -1.77
CA MET A 106 -7.41 -1.08 -2.96
C MET A 106 -7.14 -2.41 -3.65
N GLY A 107 -5.88 -2.84 -3.74
CA GLY A 107 -5.53 -4.15 -4.29
C GLY A 107 -6.18 -5.30 -3.53
N ALA A 108 -6.18 -5.25 -2.19
CA ALA A 108 -6.83 -6.22 -1.33
C ALA A 108 -8.36 -6.23 -1.48
N ILE A 109 -9.00 -5.06 -1.65
CA ILE A 109 -10.45 -4.99 -1.90
C ILE A 109 -10.80 -5.61 -3.26
N VAL A 110 -10.07 -5.25 -4.32
CA VAL A 110 -10.36 -5.73 -5.68
C VAL A 110 -10.10 -7.24 -5.79
N LEU A 111 -8.91 -7.71 -5.40
CA LEU A 111 -8.57 -9.13 -5.48
C LEU A 111 -9.26 -9.97 -4.40
N GLY A 112 -9.67 -9.37 -3.29
CA GLY A 112 -10.46 -10.04 -2.26
C GLY A 112 -11.91 -10.25 -2.66
N LEU A 113 -12.52 -9.27 -3.35
CA LEU A 113 -13.91 -9.38 -3.84
C LEU A 113 -14.03 -10.14 -5.16
N ALA A 114 -12.99 -10.14 -5.99
CA ALA A 114 -12.96 -10.89 -7.24
C ALA A 114 -13.39 -12.37 -7.05
N PRO A 115 -12.78 -13.18 -6.16
CA PRO A 115 -13.17 -14.57 -5.99
C PRO A 115 -14.60 -14.75 -5.44
N GLU A 116 -15.15 -13.76 -4.72
CA GLU A 116 -16.53 -13.81 -4.21
C GLU A 116 -17.55 -13.64 -5.34
N VAL A 117 -17.26 -12.78 -6.33
CA VAL A 117 -18.09 -12.59 -7.53
C VAL A 117 -18.02 -13.82 -8.45
N PHE A 118 -16.84 -14.44 -8.56
CA PHE A 118 -16.64 -15.65 -9.37
C PHE A 118 -17.04 -16.96 -8.67
N ARG A 119 -17.63 -16.88 -7.47
CA ARG A 119 -18.05 -18.05 -6.68
C ARG A 119 -19.06 -18.95 -7.40
N PHE A 120 -19.73 -18.44 -8.43
CA PHE A 120 -20.64 -19.21 -9.29
C PHE A 120 -19.95 -20.28 -10.16
N ALA A 121 -18.64 -20.21 -10.38
CA ALA A 121 -17.88 -21.18 -11.17
C ALA A 121 -17.00 -22.08 -10.28
N MET A 122 -17.61 -22.93 -9.43
CA MET A 122 -16.92 -23.71 -8.39
C MET A 122 -15.79 -24.63 -8.92
N ASN A 123 -15.92 -25.20 -10.12
CA ASN A 123 -14.96 -26.19 -10.65
C ASN A 123 -13.72 -25.58 -11.32
N TYR A 124 -13.80 -24.33 -11.78
CA TYR A 124 -12.69 -23.66 -12.51
C TYR A 124 -11.96 -22.62 -11.65
N ARG A 125 -12.26 -22.57 -10.35
CA ARG A 125 -11.77 -21.52 -9.44
C ARG A 125 -10.25 -21.33 -9.50
N MET A 126 -9.48 -22.42 -9.49
CA MET A 126 -8.02 -22.39 -9.55
C MET A 126 -7.48 -21.83 -10.87
N LEU A 127 -8.07 -22.25 -12.00
CA LEU A 127 -7.69 -21.78 -13.34
C LEU A 127 -8.08 -20.32 -13.57
N ILE A 128 -9.27 -19.93 -13.11
CA ILE A 128 -9.76 -18.56 -13.15
C ILE A 128 -8.87 -17.66 -12.29
N TYR A 129 -8.42 -18.12 -11.11
CA TYR A 129 -7.54 -17.35 -10.24
C TYR A 129 -6.16 -17.10 -10.89
N GLY A 130 -5.56 -18.15 -11.48
CA GLY A 130 -4.30 -18.02 -12.21
C GLY A 130 -4.42 -17.12 -13.44
N ALA A 131 -5.50 -17.28 -14.22
CA ALA A 131 -5.78 -16.43 -15.37
C ALA A 131 -6.01 -14.97 -14.96
N LEU A 132 -6.76 -14.73 -13.87
CA LEU A 132 -7.00 -13.39 -13.32
C LEU A 132 -5.70 -12.76 -12.84
N LEU A 133 -4.81 -13.51 -12.18
CA LEU A 133 -3.48 -13.03 -11.80
C LEU A 133 -2.67 -12.59 -13.03
N ILE A 134 -2.57 -13.45 -14.04
CA ILE A 134 -1.86 -13.14 -15.29
C ILE A 134 -2.48 -11.91 -15.96
N PHE A 135 -3.81 -11.81 -15.98
CA PHE A 135 -4.53 -10.67 -16.53
C PHE A 135 -4.22 -9.38 -15.75
N THR A 136 -4.26 -9.41 -14.42
CA THR A 136 -3.93 -8.24 -13.59
C THR A 136 -2.45 -7.81 -13.74
N MET A 137 -1.51 -8.76 -13.81
CA MET A 137 -0.11 -8.47 -14.11
C MET A 137 0.09 -7.88 -15.52
N ARG A 138 -0.64 -8.40 -16.51
CA ARG A 138 -0.60 -7.96 -17.91
C ARG A 138 -1.17 -6.56 -18.08
N PHE A 139 -2.31 -6.26 -17.45
CA PHE A 139 -3.00 -5.00 -17.63
C PHE A 139 -2.35 -3.85 -16.87
N GLN A 140 -1.72 -4.08 -15.71
CA GLN A 140 -1.07 -3.01 -14.95
C GLN A 140 0.15 -3.47 -14.12
N PRO A 141 1.34 -3.61 -14.74
CA PRO A 141 2.58 -4.02 -14.05
C PRO A 141 3.12 -2.98 -13.04
N LYS A 142 2.47 -1.81 -12.89
CA LYS A 142 2.82 -0.76 -11.92
C LYS A 142 1.70 -0.44 -10.91
N GLY A 143 0.63 -1.24 -10.90
CA GLY A 143 -0.55 -1.08 -10.02
C GLY A 143 -1.51 0.05 -10.41
N LEU A 144 -2.70 0.02 -9.83
CA LEU A 144 -3.79 1.01 -10.05
C LEU A 144 -3.45 2.41 -9.51
N LEU A 145 -2.68 2.50 -8.43
CA LEU A 145 -2.38 3.75 -7.72
C LEU A 145 -0.87 4.02 -7.53
N GLY A 146 0.01 3.36 -8.29
CA GLY A 146 1.46 3.58 -8.17
C GLY A 146 1.87 5.03 -8.43
N GLU A 147 2.98 5.47 -7.82
CA GLU A 147 3.54 6.85 -7.82
C GLU A 147 3.82 7.43 -9.23
N ARG A 148 3.73 6.63 -10.29
CA ARG A 148 3.72 7.04 -11.71
C ARG A 148 2.62 6.38 -12.54
N SER A 149 1.48 6.07 -11.94
CA SER A 149 0.25 5.73 -12.66
C SER A 149 -0.33 7.01 -13.25
N LEU A 150 -0.47 7.05 -14.57
CA LEU A 150 -0.96 8.18 -15.37
C LEU A 150 -2.32 8.73 -14.88
N LEU A 151 -3.07 7.96 -14.07
CA LEU A 151 -4.36 8.35 -13.49
C LEU A 151 -4.24 9.28 -12.26
N TRP A 152 -3.22 9.12 -11.40
CA TRP A 152 -3.09 9.94 -10.19
C TRP A 152 -2.64 11.37 -10.52
N THR A 153 -1.79 11.55 -11.54
CA THR A 153 -1.41 12.89 -12.01
C THR A 153 -2.60 13.67 -12.55
N ASN A 154 -3.58 13.01 -13.19
CA ASN A 154 -4.77 13.67 -13.71
C ASN A 154 -5.79 14.04 -12.62
N ILE A 155 -6.00 13.18 -11.62
CA ILE A 155 -6.89 13.50 -10.49
C ILE A 155 -6.28 14.58 -9.58
N ASN A 156 -4.97 14.54 -9.35
CA ASN A 156 -4.31 15.56 -8.55
C ASN A 156 -4.18 16.92 -9.29
N LYS A 157 -4.17 16.91 -10.63
CA LYS A 157 -4.32 18.14 -11.45
C LYS A 157 -5.73 18.75 -11.33
N LEU A 158 -6.77 17.93 -11.22
CA LEU A 158 -8.14 18.40 -11.02
C LEU A 158 -8.35 18.95 -9.59
N PHE A 159 -7.82 18.29 -8.56
CA PHE A 159 -7.93 18.77 -7.18
C PHE A 159 -7.09 20.04 -6.91
N LYS A 160 -5.92 20.19 -7.55
CA LYS A 160 -5.11 21.42 -7.44
C LYS A 160 -5.79 22.62 -8.11
N LYS A 161 -6.58 22.40 -9.17
CA LYS A 161 -7.36 23.46 -9.85
C LYS A 161 -8.46 24.05 -8.96
N THR A 162 -9.05 23.24 -8.08
CA THR A 162 -10.15 23.67 -7.21
C THR A 162 -9.68 24.48 -5.99
N TYR A 163 -8.50 24.20 -5.43
CA TYR A 163 -7.94 25.00 -4.32
C TYR A 163 -7.38 26.35 -4.79
N SER A 164 -6.75 26.40 -5.98
CA SER A 164 -6.26 27.66 -6.56
C SER A 164 -7.38 28.61 -6.97
N ASN A 165 -8.57 28.12 -7.32
CA ASN A 165 -9.70 28.98 -7.72
C ASN A 165 -10.44 29.60 -6.51
N LYS A 166 -10.33 28.99 -5.32
CA LYS A 166 -10.93 29.54 -4.09
C LYS A 166 -10.17 30.73 -3.49
N GLU A 167 -8.85 30.83 -3.72
CA GLU A 167 -8.07 31.99 -3.26
C GLU A 167 -8.31 33.24 -4.14
N THR A 168 -8.60 33.06 -5.43
CA THR A 168 -8.93 34.19 -6.32
C THR A 168 -10.34 34.73 -6.07
N GLU A 169 -11.31 33.90 -5.68
CA GLU A 169 -12.67 34.36 -5.35
C GLU A 169 -12.81 34.98 -3.94
N SER A 170 -11.97 34.62 -2.95
CA SER A 170 -12.02 35.25 -1.62
C SER A 170 -11.23 36.57 -1.54
N GLY A 171 -10.23 36.78 -2.39
CA GLY A 171 -9.45 38.02 -2.47
C GLY A 171 -10.19 39.19 -3.14
N ILE A 172 -11.18 38.92 -4.00
CA ILE A 172 -11.94 39.97 -4.71
C ILE A 172 -13.08 40.54 -3.83
N LYS A 173 -13.58 39.78 -2.85
CA LYS A 173 -14.71 40.20 -2.01
C LYS A 173 -14.34 41.12 -0.83
N ASN A 174 -13.07 41.20 -0.45
CA ASN A 174 -12.60 42.03 0.68
C ASN A 174 -11.96 43.37 0.25
N GLY A 175 -11.99 43.72 -1.05
CA GLY A 175 -11.42 44.96 -1.58
C GLY A 175 -12.43 46.06 -1.94
N ASN A 176 -13.74 45.82 -1.76
CA ASN A 176 -14.82 46.74 -2.15
C ASN A 176 -15.81 47.02 -1.00
N SER A 177 -15.30 47.24 0.22
CA SER A 177 -16.08 47.78 1.34
C SER A 177 -15.18 48.55 2.28
#